data_AF-A0A6P0SMG5-F1
#
_entry.id   AF-A0A6P0SMG5-F1
#
_cell.length_a   1.000
_cell.length_b   1.000
_cell.length_c   1.000
_cell.angle_alpha   90.00
_cell.angle_beta   90.00
_cell.angle_gamma   90.00
#
_symmetry.space_group_name_H-M   'P 1'
#
loop_
_entity.id
_entity.type
_entity.pdbx_description
1 polymer ?
#
loop_
_entity_poly.entity_id
_entity_poly.type
_entity_poly.pdbx_seq_one_letter_code
_entity_poly.pdbx_strand_id
1 'polypeptide(L)'
;MFILALLLLWLPIAAPIYLIGSDPNSVTILTMGLMFGVFLYLVRVWGRKVYRQPGLLKKYGLRLTAQNALELIRGLGLGLLMTLSLFGLQGWLGWVAFQTPALPWSRLIVEGLISALAIGFAEELVFRGWLLDELQRDYSFKTSQWIGAIAFA
;
A
#
# COMPACT_ATOMS: atom_id res chain seq x y z
N MET A 1 13.82 12.54 10.33
CA MET A 1 13.42 13.83 9.71
C MET A 1 12.24 13.71 8.76
N PHE A 2 12.28 12.79 7.78
CA PHE A 2 11.17 12.62 6.81
C PHE A 2 9.82 12.32 7.48
N ILE A 3 9.78 11.36 8.41
CA ILE A 3 8.55 10.98 9.13
C ILE A 3 7.96 12.16 9.91
N LEU A 4 8.82 12.98 10.54
CA LEU A 4 8.37 14.18 11.26
C LEU A 4 7.76 15.20 10.31
N ALA A 5 8.37 15.44 9.14
CA ALA A 5 7.81 16.33 8.12
C ALA A 5 6.49 15.79 7.56
N LEU A 6 6.37 14.47 7.38
CA LEU A 6 5.13 13.82 6.96
C LEU A 6 4.02 14.04 7.99
N LEU A 7 4.29 13.78 9.28
CA LEU A 7 3.34 14.00 10.37
C LEU A 7 2.94 15.47 10.47
N LEU A 8 3.90 16.40 10.43
CA LEU A 8 3.63 17.83 10.54
C LEU A 8 2.74 18.35 9.40
N LEU A 9 2.89 17.80 8.20
CA LEU A 9 2.10 18.21 7.02
C LEU A 9 0.73 17.51 6.97
N TRP A 10 0.66 16.27 7.42
CA TRP A 10 -0.57 15.47 7.38
C TRP A 10 -1.55 15.79 8.52
N LEU A 11 -1.05 15.89 9.75
CA LEU A 11 -1.86 16.04 10.96
C LEU A 11 -2.78 17.29 10.96
N PRO A 12 -2.36 18.49 10.51
CA PRO A 12 -3.26 19.65 10.47
C PRO A 12 -4.39 19.49 9.44
N ILE A 13 -4.24 18.59 8.47
CA ILE A 13 -5.26 18.31 7.46
C ILE A 13 -6.15 17.15 7.90
N ALA A 14 -5.59 16.12 8.53
CA ALA A 14 -6.35 14.97 9.02
C ALA A 14 -7.23 15.30 10.22
N ALA A 15 -6.74 16.12 11.16
CA ALA A 15 -7.48 16.50 12.36
C ALA A 15 -8.89 17.07 12.08
N PRO A 16 -9.07 18.08 11.20
CA PRO A 16 -10.42 18.58 10.91
C PRO A 16 -11.30 17.55 10.20
N ILE A 17 -10.74 16.65 9.39
CA ILE A 17 -11.51 15.59 8.72
C ILE A 17 -12.09 14.61 9.74
N TYR A 18 -11.31 14.23 10.75
CA TYR A 18 -11.78 13.39 11.86
C TYR A 18 -12.80 14.09 12.76
N LEU A 19 -12.71 15.41 12.91
CA LEU A 19 -13.64 16.18 13.76
C LEU A 19 -14.99 16.46 13.09
N ILE A 20 -15.02 16.62 11.76
CA ILE A 20 -16.22 17.02 11.00
C ILE A 20 -16.89 15.81 10.33
N GLY A 21 -16.12 14.77 10.01
CA GLY A 21 -16.60 13.62 9.27
C GLY A 21 -17.61 12.78 10.06
N SER A 22 -18.77 12.53 9.46
CA SER A 22 -19.86 11.78 10.10
C SER A 22 -19.80 10.27 9.85
N ASP A 23 -19.27 9.84 8.71
CA ASP A 23 -19.15 8.42 8.34
C ASP A 23 -17.71 7.90 8.55
N PRO A 24 -17.48 6.95 9.47
CA PRO A 24 -16.16 6.40 9.76
C PRO A 24 -15.44 5.83 8.54
N ASN A 25 -16.18 5.20 7.61
CA ASN A 25 -15.59 4.53 6.46
C ASN A 25 -15.05 5.55 5.46
N SER A 26 -15.87 6.55 5.12
CA SER A 26 -15.48 7.67 4.28
C SER A 26 -14.32 8.49 4.87
N VAL A 27 -14.34 8.74 6.18
CA VAL A 27 -13.24 9.44 6.88
C VAL A 27 -11.93 8.65 6.76
N THR A 28 -11.96 7.34 6.95
CA THR A 28 -10.77 6.49 6.87
C THR A 28 -10.19 6.48 5.47
N ILE A 29 -11.01 6.26 4.44
CA ILE A 29 -10.58 6.26 3.04
C ILE A 29 -9.97 7.62 2.67
N LEU A 30 -10.62 8.71 3.06
CA LEU A 30 -10.16 10.06 2.75
C LEU A 30 -8.84 10.39 3.45
N THR A 31 -8.73 10.09 4.74
CA THR A 31 -7.53 10.41 5.54
C THR A 31 -6.33 9.55 5.14
N MET A 32 -6.54 8.26 4.83
CA MET A 32 -5.50 7.38 4.30
C MET A 32 -5.06 7.81 2.89
N GLY A 33 -6.01 8.10 1.99
CA GLY A 33 -5.70 8.60 0.64
C GLY A 33 -4.93 9.92 0.68
N LEU A 34 -5.30 10.81 1.59
CA LEU A 34 -4.59 12.07 1.81
C LEU A 34 -3.18 11.84 2.37
N MET A 35 -3.02 10.95 3.36
CA MET A 35 -1.71 10.57 3.88
C MET A 35 -0.79 10.08 2.76
N PHE A 36 -1.31 9.20 1.92
CA PHE A 36 -0.56 8.65 0.80
C PHE A 36 -0.20 9.72 -0.24
N GLY A 37 -1.13 10.63 -0.55
CA GLY A 37 -0.87 11.77 -1.43
C GLY A 37 0.22 12.71 -0.90
N VAL A 38 0.17 13.04 0.39
CA VAL A 38 1.20 13.84 1.07
C VAL A 38 2.54 13.12 1.06
N PHE A 39 2.54 11.81 1.30
CA PHE A 39 3.75 10.97 1.22
C PHE A 39 4.38 11.04 -0.19
N LEU A 40 3.61 10.83 -1.25
CA LEU A 40 4.12 10.89 -2.64
C LEU A 40 4.72 12.26 -2.97
N TYR A 41 4.04 13.34 -2.56
CA TYR A 41 4.55 14.70 -2.71
C TYR A 41 5.88 14.87 -1.96
N LEU A 42 5.93 14.42 -0.70
CA LEU A 42 7.11 14.58 0.14
C LEU A 42 8.29 13.78 -0.41
N VAL A 43 8.10 12.52 -0.85
CA VAL A 43 9.15 11.72 -1.51
C VAL A 43 9.70 12.45 -2.74
N ARG A 44 8.83 13.07 -3.55
CA ARG A 44 9.22 13.83 -4.75
C ARG A 44 10.02 15.09 -4.43
N VAL A 45 9.69 15.78 -3.33
CA VAL A 45 10.42 16.98 -2.86
C VAL A 45 11.73 16.59 -2.21
N TRP A 46 11.70 15.60 -1.32
CA TRP A 46 12.86 15.11 -0.58
C TRP A 46 13.93 14.54 -1.51
N GLY A 47 13.51 13.76 -2.52
CA GLY A 47 14.44 13.24 -3.53
C GLY A 47 15.18 14.31 -4.31
N ARG A 48 14.51 15.43 -4.61
CA ARG A 48 15.13 16.57 -5.29
C ARG A 48 16.03 17.38 -4.35
N LYS A 49 15.53 17.72 -3.16
CA LYS A 49 16.20 18.68 -2.26
C LYS A 49 17.32 18.03 -1.44
N VAL A 50 17.08 16.84 -0.89
CA VAL A 50 18.01 16.16 0.02
C VAL A 50 18.94 15.24 -0.74
N TYR A 51 18.38 14.40 -1.62
CA TYR A 51 19.16 13.38 -2.32
C TYR A 51 19.74 13.82 -3.66
N ARG A 52 19.35 15.00 -4.16
CA ARG A 52 19.72 15.53 -5.50
C ARG A 52 19.48 14.53 -6.64
N GLN A 53 18.56 13.58 -6.44
CA GLN A 53 18.19 12.54 -7.38
C GLN A 53 16.77 12.81 -7.88
N PRO A 54 16.61 13.57 -8.98
CA PRO A 54 15.30 13.78 -9.56
C PRO A 54 14.76 12.45 -10.10
N GLY A 55 13.57 12.03 -9.61
CA GLY A 55 12.87 10.86 -10.16
C GLY A 55 12.90 9.59 -9.29
N LEU A 56 13.11 9.69 -7.98
CA LEU A 56 13.03 8.54 -7.06
C LEU A 56 11.78 7.69 -7.22
N LEU A 57 10.62 8.29 -7.48
CA LEU A 57 9.40 7.53 -7.76
C LEU A 57 9.56 6.56 -8.95
N LYS A 58 10.29 6.94 -10.00
CA LYS A 58 10.58 6.05 -11.15
C LYS A 58 11.63 4.98 -10.81
N LYS A 59 12.46 5.21 -9.79
CA LYS A 59 13.42 4.21 -9.26
C LYS A 59 12.70 3.21 -8.37
N TYR A 60 11.70 3.65 -7.61
CA TYR A 60 10.84 2.82 -6.76
C TYR A 60 9.77 2.03 -7.54
N GLY A 61 9.86 1.97 -8.87
CA GLY A 61 8.98 1.10 -9.66
C GLY A 61 7.73 1.76 -10.25
N LEU A 62 7.53 3.09 -10.15
CA LEU A 62 6.55 3.80 -11.00
C LEU A 62 7.06 3.86 -12.46
N ARG A 63 7.15 2.69 -13.09
CA ARG A 63 7.32 2.53 -14.53
C ARG A 63 6.15 1.70 -15.02
N LEU A 64 5.36 2.26 -15.91
CA LEU A 64 4.29 1.54 -16.58
C LEU A 64 4.93 0.77 -17.74
N THR A 65 5.28 -0.48 -17.50
CA THR A 65 5.82 -1.41 -18.51
C THR A 65 4.89 -2.61 -18.68
N ALA A 66 4.88 -3.20 -19.87
CA ALA A 66 4.11 -4.43 -20.13
C ALA A 66 4.55 -5.58 -19.21
N GLN A 67 5.84 -5.60 -18.84
CA GLN A 67 6.37 -6.56 -17.88
C GLN A 67 5.75 -6.40 -16.49
N ASN A 68 5.63 -5.17 -15.97
CA ASN A 68 5.00 -4.92 -14.67
C ASN A 68 3.53 -5.33 -14.67
N ALA A 69 2.82 -5.12 -15.78
CA ALA A 69 1.44 -5.60 -15.93
C ALA A 69 1.37 -7.14 -15.91
N LEU A 70 2.30 -7.82 -16.57
CA LEU A 70 2.36 -9.29 -16.55
C LEU A 70 2.70 -9.81 -15.15
N GLU A 71 3.64 -9.18 -14.45
CA GLU A 71 3.99 -9.52 -13.06
C GLU A 71 2.81 -9.29 -12.11
N LEU A 72 2.04 -8.21 -12.30
CA LEU A 72 0.82 -7.96 -11.55
C LEU A 72 -0.22 -9.07 -11.77
N ILE A 73 -0.50 -9.46 -13.02
CA ILE A 73 -1.46 -10.52 -13.33
C ILE A 73 -0.99 -11.86 -12.76
N ARG A 74 0.31 -12.17 -12.85
CA ARG A 74 0.88 -13.39 -12.26
C ARG A 74 0.77 -13.38 -10.74
N GLY A 75 1.06 -12.24 -10.11
CA GLY A 75 0.92 -12.06 -8.65
C GLY A 75 -0.52 -12.24 -8.19
N LEU A 76 -1.47 -11.58 -8.87
CA LEU A 76 -2.91 -11.74 -8.60
C LEU A 76 -3.36 -13.19 -8.80
N GLY A 77 -2.93 -13.84 -9.89
CA GLY A 77 -3.26 -15.24 -10.17
C GLY A 77 -2.72 -16.20 -9.12
N LEU A 78 -1.46 -16.02 -8.68
CA LEU A 78 -0.87 -16.80 -7.59
C LEU A 78 -1.58 -16.55 -6.26
N GLY A 79 -1.86 -15.29 -5.92
CA GLY A 79 -2.58 -14.94 -4.69
C GLY A 79 -3.99 -15.53 -4.66
N LEU A 80 -4.70 -15.49 -5.79
CA LEU A 80 -6.00 -16.12 -5.93
C LEU A 80 -5.92 -17.64 -5.79
N LEU A 81 -4.96 -18.29 -6.46
CA LEU A 81 -4.75 -19.74 -6.34
C LEU A 81 -4.45 -20.17 -4.91
N MET A 82 -3.58 -19.44 -4.21
CA MET A 82 -3.24 -19.72 -2.81
C MET A 82 -4.47 -19.54 -1.91
N THR A 83 -5.21 -18.44 -2.11
CA THR A 83 -6.44 -18.16 -1.34
C THR A 83 -7.49 -19.25 -1.57
N LEU A 84 -7.76 -19.63 -2.82
CA LEU A 84 -8.70 -20.71 -3.14
C LEU A 84 -8.22 -22.07 -2.60
N SER A 85 -6.92 -22.35 -2.61
CA SER A 85 -6.37 -23.58 -2.03
C SER A 85 -6.58 -23.63 -0.51
N LEU A 86 -6.38 -22.50 0.18
CA LEU A 86 -6.65 -22.38 1.62
C LEU A 86 -8.13 -22.55 1.92
N PHE A 87 -9.02 -21.87 1.20
CA PHE A 87 -10.47 -22.05 1.35
C PHE A 87 -10.91 -23.48 1.02
N GLY A 88 -10.30 -24.12 0.03
CA GLY A 88 -10.54 -25.53 -0.29
C GLY A 88 -10.18 -26.46 0.86
N LEU A 89 -9.02 -26.24 1.51
CA LEU A 89 -8.61 -26.99 2.69
C LEU A 89 -9.53 -26.74 3.88
N GLN A 90 -9.87 -25.48 4.16
CA GLN A 90 -10.80 -25.11 5.23
C GLN A 90 -12.19 -25.70 4.98
N GLY A 91 -12.66 -25.71 3.73
CA GLY A 91 -13.92 -26.33 3.33
C GLY A 91 -13.91 -27.84 3.52
N TRP A 92 -12.80 -28.51 3.18
CA TRP A 92 -12.61 -29.94 3.44
C TRP A 92 -12.63 -30.28 4.93
N LEU A 93 -12.10 -29.40 5.79
CA LEU A 93 -12.17 -29.53 7.25
C LEU A 93 -13.52 -29.12 7.85
N GLY A 94 -14.47 -28.66 7.03
CA GLY A 94 -15.80 -28.23 7.47
C GLY A 94 -15.83 -26.87 8.19
N TRP A 95 -14.79 -26.05 8.04
CA TRP A 95 -14.66 -24.75 8.70
C TRP A 95 -15.27 -23.58 7.93
N VAL A 96 -15.68 -23.78 6.68
CA VAL A 96 -16.17 -22.71 5.80
C VAL A 96 -17.69 -22.71 5.76
N ALA A 97 -18.28 -21.57 6.12
CA ALA A 97 -19.68 -21.25 5.85
C ALA A 97 -19.74 -20.09 4.85
N PHE A 98 -20.24 -20.34 3.65
CA PHE A 98 -20.42 -19.30 2.64
C PHE A 98 -21.59 -18.40 3.02
N GLN A 99 -21.35 -17.08 3.03
CA GLN A 99 -22.39 -16.07 3.25
C GLN A 99 -22.78 -15.43 1.93
N THR A 100 -24.07 -15.11 1.78
CA THR A 100 -24.54 -14.33 0.64
C THR A 100 -24.15 -12.86 0.82
N PRO A 101 -23.47 -12.24 -0.15
CA PRO A 101 -23.06 -10.85 -0.02
C PRO A 101 -24.27 -9.92 -0.01
N ALA A 102 -24.21 -8.88 0.82
CA ALA A 102 -25.22 -7.82 0.85
C ALA A 102 -25.16 -6.90 -0.39
N LEU A 103 -24.05 -6.94 -1.12
CA LEU A 103 -23.80 -6.18 -2.34
C LEU A 103 -23.84 -7.10 -3.57
N PRO A 104 -24.20 -6.58 -4.75
CA PRO A 104 -24.05 -7.31 -6.00
C PRO A 104 -22.60 -7.79 -6.18
N TRP A 105 -22.42 -9.03 -6.62
CA TRP A 105 -21.12 -9.65 -6.83
C TRP A 105 -20.18 -8.80 -7.70
N SER A 106 -20.69 -8.19 -8.77
CA SER A 106 -19.91 -7.33 -9.65
C SER A 106 -19.32 -6.12 -8.90
N ARG A 107 -20.12 -5.48 -8.05
CA ARG A 107 -19.71 -4.32 -7.25
C ARG A 107 -18.67 -4.73 -6.22
N LEU A 108 -18.91 -5.83 -5.51
CA LEU A 108 -17.98 -6.34 -4.49
C LEU A 108 -16.60 -6.67 -5.11
N ILE A 109 -16.59 -7.35 -6.25
CA ILE A 109 -15.35 -7.72 -6.95
C ILE A 109 -14.59 -6.46 -7.41
N VAL A 110 -15.30 -5.49 -8.02
CA VAL A 110 -14.66 -4.28 -8.54
C VAL A 110 -14.13 -3.40 -7.41
N GLU A 111 -14.94 -3.11 -6.40
CA GLU A 111 -14.52 -2.29 -5.25
C GLU A 111 -13.40 -2.96 -4.46
N GLY A 112 -13.48 -4.29 -4.27
CA GLY A 112 -12.44 -5.08 -3.63
C GLY A 112 -11.13 -5.07 -4.40
N LEU A 113 -11.19 -5.25 -5.73
CA LEU A 113 -9.99 -5.24 -6.57
C LEU A 113 -9.32 -3.86 -6.60
N ILE A 114 -10.11 -2.78 -6.75
CA ILE A 114 -9.60 -1.41 -6.70
C ILE A 114 -8.92 -1.14 -5.34
N SER A 115 -9.57 -1.53 -4.25
CA SER A 115 -9.04 -1.33 -2.90
C SER A 115 -7.75 -2.12 -2.68
N ALA A 116 -7.73 -3.40 -3.04
CA ALA A 116 -6.55 -4.25 -2.91
C ALA A 116 -5.37 -3.74 -3.75
N LEU A 117 -5.62 -3.28 -4.98
CA LEU A 117 -4.59 -2.69 -5.83
C LEU A 117 -4.07 -1.36 -5.27
N ALA A 118 -4.96 -0.50 -4.77
CA ALA A 118 -4.58 0.78 -4.19
C ALA A 118 -3.72 0.59 -2.93
N ILE A 119 -4.13 -0.31 -2.04
CA ILE A 119 -3.40 -0.63 -0.81
C ILE A 119 -2.06 -1.28 -1.15
N GLY A 120 -2.05 -2.34 -1.98
CA GLY A 120 -0.81 -3.01 -2.36
C GLY A 120 0.19 -2.09 -3.07
N PHE A 121 -0.30 -1.17 -3.90
CA PHE A 121 0.53 -0.13 -4.51
C PHE A 121 1.13 0.82 -3.47
N ALA A 122 0.33 1.26 -2.50
CA ALA A 122 0.80 2.14 -1.43
C ALA A 122 1.85 1.44 -0.55
N GLU A 123 1.59 0.20 -0.15
CA GLU A 123 2.51 -0.62 0.65
C GLU A 123 3.83 -0.86 -0.08
N GLU A 124 3.79 -1.27 -1.34
CA GLU A 124 5.00 -1.52 -2.13
C GLU A 124 5.87 -0.26 -2.21
N LEU A 125 5.25 0.91 -2.43
CA LEU A 125 5.98 2.18 -2.50
C LEU A 125 6.54 2.66 -1.17
N VAL A 126 5.81 2.43 -0.08
CA VAL A 126 6.25 2.85 1.25
C VAL A 126 7.34 1.93 1.76
N PHE A 127 7.11 0.61 1.76
CA PHE A 127 8.01 -0.36 2.39
C PHE A 127 9.17 -0.75 1.48
N ARG A 128 8.89 -1.15 0.23
CA ARG A 128 9.93 -1.63 -0.69
C ARG A 128 10.55 -0.53 -1.54
N GLY A 129 9.82 0.56 -1.74
CA GLY A 129 10.32 1.77 -2.38
C GLY A 129 11.13 2.64 -1.41
N TRP A 130 10.43 3.49 -0.67
CA TRP A 130 11.04 4.52 0.16
C TRP A 130 11.80 3.97 1.36
N LEU A 131 11.15 3.18 2.22
CA LEU A 131 11.75 2.72 3.48
C LEU A 131 12.99 1.85 3.23
N LEU A 132 12.91 0.92 2.28
CA LEU A 132 14.05 0.08 1.92
C LEU A 132 15.21 0.90 1.31
N ASP A 133 14.94 1.85 0.41
CA ASP A 133 15.98 2.73 -0.15
C ASP A 133 16.57 3.68 0.89
N GLU A 134 15.79 4.08 1.89
CA GLU A 134 16.27 4.88 3.03
C GLU A 134 17.21 4.05 3.90
N LEU A 135 16.79 2.84 4.29
CA LEU A 135 17.59 1.95 5.14
C LEU A 135 18.88 1.52 4.46
N GLN A 136 18.86 1.22 3.16
CA GLN A 136 20.04 0.78 2.40
C GLN A 136 21.14 1.84 2.27
N ARG A 137 20.85 3.11 2.58
CA ARG A 137 21.87 4.17 2.56
C ARG A 137 22.83 4.07 3.74
N ASP A 138 22.32 3.66 4.90
CA ASP A 138 23.07 3.61 6.15
C ASP A 138 23.31 2.17 6.64
N TYR A 139 22.52 1.20 6.15
CA TYR A 139 22.57 -0.20 6.58
C TYR A 139 22.85 -1.16 5.42
N SER A 140 23.35 -2.35 5.77
CA SER A 140 23.49 -3.45 4.81
C SER A 140 22.13 -3.90 4.26
N PHE A 141 22.14 -4.51 3.07
CA PHE A 141 20.94 -5.04 2.42
C PHE A 141 20.16 -6.02 3.32
N LYS A 142 20.86 -6.96 3.97
CA LYS A 142 20.24 -7.96 4.86
C LYS A 142 19.55 -7.30 6.06
N THR A 143 20.22 -6.36 6.71
CA THR A 143 19.66 -5.62 7.85
C THR A 143 18.43 -4.82 7.42
N SER A 144 18.50 -4.17 6.27
CA SER A 144 17.40 -3.38 5.72
C SER A 144 16.15 -4.22 5.42
N GLN A 145 16.33 -5.45 4.90
CA GLN A 145 15.22 -6.38 4.68
C GLN A 145 14.56 -6.84 5.98
N TRP A 146 15.35 -7.17 7.00
CA TRP A 146 14.81 -7.57 8.31
C TRP A 146 14.03 -6.44 8.98
N ILE A 147 14.58 -5.22 8.99
CA ILE A 147 13.88 -4.06 9.53
C ILE A 147 12.60 -3.80 8.75
N GLY A 148 12.64 -3.86 7.42
CA GLY A 148 11.46 -3.70 6.57
C GLY A 148 10.38 -4.75 6.84
N ALA A 149 10.77 -6.02 7.04
CA ALA A 149 9.82 -7.10 7.37
C ALA A 149 9.18 -6.91 8.75
N ILE A 150 9.97 -6.52 9.76
CA ILE A 150 9.46 -6.26 11.12
C ILE A 150 8.54 -5.04 11.14
N ALA A 151 8.86 -4.00 10.36
CA ALA A 151 8.01 -2.82 10.30
C ALA A 151 6.68 -3.06 9.57
N PHE A 152 6.60 -4.08 8.73
CA PHE A 152 5.39 -4.46 7.99
C PHE A 152 4.49 -5.42 8.77
N ALA A 153 5.07 -6.31 9.58
CA ALA A 153 4.37 -7.33 10.37
C ALA A 153 3.61 -6.75 11.57
#